data_AF-A0A931AC64-F1
#
_entry.id   AF-A0A931AC64-F1
#
_cell.length_a   1.000
_cell.length_b   1.000
_cell.length_c   1.000
_cell.angle_alpha   90.00
_cell.angle_beta   90.00
_cell.angle_gamma   90.00
#
_symmetry.space_group_name_H-M   'P 1'
#
loop_
_entity.id
_entity.type
_entity.pdbx_description
1 polymer ?
#
loop_
_entity_poly.entity_id
_entity_poly.type
_entity_poly.pdbx_seq_one_letter_code
_entity_poly.pdbx_strand_id
1 'polypeptide(L)'
;MLNSWRDSSPNDAWARLTAPAQSSISQANPAVTYWRELRVDPDLAGLAVDQAWATRIEIHTHDTSPGWTLPLTDVLPVRLAWHPERPLVAGLVVRDRRAHPWVADYATQTVTVFDQMRAATSHAWPPHAWVDDRLVILLPSPPAAKTPPAHGNPVALEATGPMYVKFLPTLPELAALIAARPAALDLVTGQAIGLTDPLVVRRLAAMDGELYLEYAEDGPASEGGLSWSSLVVSVDGSGSPRPVAEAPHEPALWEATPVPG
;
A
#
# COMPACT_ATOMS: atom_id res chain seq x y z
N MET A 1 -13.63 20.02 -10.73
CA MET A 1 -13.62 20.30 -9.28
C MET A 1 -12.44 19.55 -8.66
N LEU A 2 -11.77 20.14 -7.66
CA LEU A 2 -10.66 19.52 -6.94
C LEU A 2 -11.14 19.14 -5.53
N ASN A 3 -10.68 17.99 -5.04
CA ASN A 3 -10.84 17.56 -3.66
C ASN A 3 -9.52 17.80 -2.93
N SER A 4 -9.62 18.29 -1.70
CA SER A 4 -8.46 18.50 -0.83
C SER A 4 -8.70 17.89 0.54
N TRP A 5 -7.69 17.23 1.10
CA TRP A 5 -7.73 16.66 2.45
C TRP A 5 -6.41 16.91 3.18
N ARG A 6 -6.47 16.81 4.51
CA ARG A 6 -5.33 16.98 5.42
C ARG A 6 -4.85 15.61 5.90
N ASP A 7 -3.56 15.37 5.84
CA ASP A 7 -2.89 14.22 6.47
C ASP A 7 -1.92 14.74 7.54
N SER A 8 -2.09 14.34 8.79
CA SER A 8 -1.35 14.91 9.93
C SER A 8 -0.25 13.97 10.42
N SER A 9 0.91 14.55 10.71
CA SER A 9 2.00 13.89 11.41
C SER A 9 1.72 13.78 12.92
N PRO A 10 2.48 12.95 13.65
CA PRO A 10 2.49 12.96 15.11
C PRO A 10 3.04 14.25 15.75
N ASN A 11 3.81 15.05 15.00
CA ASN A 11 4.59 16.18 15.51
C ASN A 11 4.04 17.54 15.00
N ASP A 12 2.71 17.69 14.95
CA ASP A 12 1.98 18.88 14.50
C ASP A 12 2.14 19.30 13.02
N ALA A 13 3.17 18.82 12.32
CA ALA A 13 3.29 18.98 10.87
C ALA A 13 2.14 18.25 10.16
N TRP A 14 1.74 18.74 8.99
CA TRP A 14 0.68 18.14 8.20
C TRP A 14 0.85 18.43 6.72
N ALA A 15 0.19 17.65 5.88
CA ALA A 15 0.18 17.81 4.44
C ALA A 15 -1.24 18.12 3.95
N ARG A 16 -1.36 19.10 3.05
CA ARG A 16 -2.52 19.28 2.20
C ARG A 16 -2.32 18.49 0.93
N LEU A 17 -3.15 17.49 0.69
CA LEU A 17 -3.18 16.75 -0.56
C LEU A 17 -4.33 17.27 -1.42
N THR A 18 -4.06 17.55 -2.70
CA THR A 18 -5.05 18.03 -3.66
C THR A 18 -5.08 17.11 -4.87
N ALA A 19 -6.26 16.60 -5.20
CA ALA A 19 -6.50 15.76 -6.36
C ALA A 19 -7.75 16.22 -7.13
N PRO A 20 -7.88 15.87 -8.43
CA PRO A 20 -9.17 15.96 -9.12
C PRO A 20 -10.26 15.20 -8.37
N ALA A 21 -11.51 15.67 -8.42
CA ALA A 21 -12.62 14.97 -7.79
C ALA A 21 -12.90 13.58 -8.39
N GLN A 22 -12.44 13.35 -9.62
CA GLN A 22 -12.59 12.09 -10.37
C GLN A 22 -11.31 11.81 -11.14
N SER A 23 -10.96 10.53 -11.25
CA SER A 23 -9.84 10.09 -12.09
C SER A 23 -10.12 10.42 -13.55
N SER A 24 -9.10 10.89 -14.28
CA SER A 24 -9.26 11.14 -15.72
C SER A 24 -9.25 9.83 -16.52
N ILE A 25 -9.77 9.86 -17.75
CA ILE A 25 -9.63 8.72 -18.67
C ILE A 25 -8.16 8.41 -18.94
N SER A 26 -7.27 9.41 -18.94
CA SER A 26 -5.83 9.20 -19.10
C SER A 26 -5.17 8.49 -17.91
N GLN A 27 -5.82 8.50 -16.74
CA GLN A 27 -5.41 7.72 -15.56
C GLN A 27 -6.01 6.31 -15.55
N ALA A 28 -6.93 5.99 -16.48
CA ALA A 28 -7.45 4.64 -16.59
C ALA A 28 -6.33 3.67 -17.00
N ASN A 29 -6.00 2.72 -16.14
CA ASN A 29 -4.98 1.73 -16.44
C ASN A 29 -5.60 0.52 -17.19
N PRO A 30 -5.26 0.28 -18.47
CA PRO A 30 -5.79 -0.85 -19.23
C PRO A 30 -5.28 -2.22 -18.76
N ALA A 31 -4.27 -2.31 -17.88
CA ALA A 31 -3.85 -3.57 -17.27
C ALA A 31 -4.75 -4.00 -16.09
N VAL A 32 -5.65 -3.14 -15.63
CA VAL A 32 -6.56 -3.48 -14.53
C VAL A 32 -7.40 -4.69 -14.92
N THR A 33 -7.41 -5.68 -14.04
CA THR A 33 -8.15 -6.93 -14.18
C THR A 33 -9.00 -7.19 -12.94
N TYR A 34 -9.82 -8.24 -12.98
CA TYR A 34 -10.64 -8.67 -11.86
C TYR A 34 -10.14 -10.01 -11.30
N TRP A 35 -9.97 -10.07 -9.98
CA TRP A 35 -9.91 -11.31 -9.24
C TRP A 35 -11.19 -11.41 -8.41
N ARG A 36 -12.12 -12.29 -8.83
CA ARG A 36 -13.51 -12.30 -8.32
C ARG A 36 -14.15 -10.91 -8.52
N GLU A 37 -14.48 -10.21 -7.44
CA GLU A 37 -15.06 -8.87 -7.45
C GLU A 37 -14.01 -7.77 -7.22
N LEU A 38 -12.77 -8.16 -6.89
CA LEU A 38 -11.67 -7.24 -6.58
C LEU A 38 -11.00 -6.74 -7.86
N ARG A 39 -10.90 -5.41 -8.01
CA ARG A 39 -10.13 -4.79 -9.09
C ARG A 39 -8.67 -4.71 -8.72
N VAL A 40 -7.84 -5.34 -9.54
CA VAL A 40 -6.41 -5.47 -9.33
C VAL A 40 -5.67 -4.78 -10.46
N ASP A 41 -4.64 -4.02 -10.12
CA ASP A 41 -3.68 -3.43 -11.03
C ASP A 41 -2.33 -4.18 -10.92
N PRO A 42 -1.99 -5.02 -11.92
CA PRO A 42 -0.72 -5.74 -11.94
C PRO A 42 0.52 -4.84 -12.05
N ASP A 43 0.40 -3.61 -12.56
CA ASP A 43 1.53 -2.67 -12.65
C ASP A 43 1.83 -2.02 -11.30
N LEU A 44 0.80 -1.84 -10.47
CA LEU A 44 0.95 -1.48 -9.06
C LEU A 44 1.15 -2.70 -8.14
N ALA A 45 1.02 -3.92 -8.69
CA ALA A 45 0.99 -5.17 -7.95
C ALA A 45 0.09 -5.05 -6.71
N GLY A 46 -1.14 -4.55 -6.91
CA GLY A 46 -2.08 -4.27 -5.83
C GLY A 46 -3.44 -3.81 -6.31
N LEU A 47 -4.20 -3.14 -5.43
CA LEU A 47 -5.56 -2.71 -5.76
C LEU A 47 -5.56 -1.60 -6.80
N ALA A 48 -6.48 -1.72 -7.77
CA ALA A 48 -6.80 -0.61 -8.65
C ALA A 48 -7.63 0.40 -7.86
N VAL A 49 -7.01 1.55 -7.51
CA VAL A 49 -7.69 2.61 -6.78
C VAL A 49 -8.56 3.44 -7.73
N ASP A 50 -9.84 3.58 -7.40
CA ASP A 50 -10.79 4.41 -8.14
C ASP A 50 -10.73 5.90 -7.76
N GLN A 51 -9.67 6.30 -7.06
CA GLN A 51 -9.43 7.67 -6.63
C GLN A 51 -8.43 8.36 -7.56
N ALA A 52 -8.66 9.65 -7.82
CA ALA A 52 -7.75 10.44 -8.64
C ALA A 52 -6.40 10.60 -7.93
N TRP A 53 -5.33 10.55 -8.69
CA TRP A 53 -4.00 10.78 -8.14
C TRP A 53 -3.84 12.22 -7.67
N ALA A 54 -3.09 12.40 -6.58
CA ALA A 54 -2.80 13.72 -6.06
C ALA A 54 -1.90 14.46 -7.05
N THR A 55 -2.37 15.63 -7.47
CA THR A 55 -1.67 16.53 -8.39
C THR A 55 -0.82 17.57 -7.65
N ARG A 56 -1.06 17.75 -6.34
CA ARG A 56 -0.30 18.66 -5.50
C ARG A 56 -0.27 18.18 -4.05
N ILE A 57 0.90 18.29 -3.43
CA ILE A 57 1.10 18.08 -2.00
C ILE A 57 1.80 19.31 -1.45
N GLU A 58 1.26 19.86 -0.37
CA GLU A 58 1.88 20.96 0.37
C GLU A 58 2.11 20.54 1.81
N ILE A 59 3.34 20.67 2.30
CA ILE A 59 3.69 20.37 3.69
C ILE A 59 3.71 21.67 4.49
N HIS A 60 3.00 21.68 5.61
CA HIS A 60 3.00 22.72 6.62
C HIS A 60 3.63 22.17 7.90
N THR A 61 4.65 22.83 8.42
CA THR A 61 5.32 22.40 9.66
C THR A 61 4.50 22.71 10.90
N HIS A 62 3.61 23.69 10.82
CA HIS A 62 2.59 24.05 11.81
C HIS A 62 1.47 24.85 11.12
N ASP A 63 0.32 25.04 11.77
CA ASP A 63 -0.87 25.64 11.14
C ASP A 63 -0.66 27.05 10.55
N THR A 64 0.27 27.84 11.09
CA THR A 64 0.57 29.19 10.58
C THR A 64 1.78 29.24 9.64
N SER A 65 2.44 28.11 9.38
CA SER A 65 3.63 28.04 8.52
C SER A 65 3.27 28.19 7.03
N PRO A 66 4.12 28.87 6.23
CA PRO A 66 3.97 28.83 4.78
C PRO A 66 4.14 27.39 4.29
N GLY A 67 3.21 26.93 3.45
CA GLY A 67 3.26 25.58 2.89
C GLY A 67 4.38 25.41 1.87
N TRP A 68 5.18 24.36 2.01
CA TRP A 68 6.15 23.95 1.00
C TRP A 68 5.47 23.00 0.01
N THR A 69 5.34 23.42 -1.24
CA THR A 69 4.79 22.57 -2.31
C THR A 69 5.85 21.58 -2.78
N LEU A 70 5.55 20.28 -2.69
CA LEU A 70 6.44 19.23 -3.18
C LEU A 70 6.52 19.26 -4.72
N PRO A 71 7.72 19.14 -5.32
CA PRO A 71 7.91 19.03 -6.77
C PRO A 71 7.58 17.61 -7.27
N LEU A 72 6.41 17.08 -6.90
CA LEU A 72 5.93 15.75 -7.27
C LEU A 72 4.61 15.85 -8.04
N THR A 73 4.41 14.95 -8.99
CA THR A 73 3.19 14.78 -9.77
C THR A 73 2.81 13.30 -9.73
N ASP A 74 1.54 12.96 -10.00
CA ASP A 74 1.06 11.58 -10.06
C ASP A 74 1.30 10.77 -8.77
N VAL A 75 1.07 11.42 -7.62
CA VAL A 75 1.22 10.76 -6.31
C VAL A 75 0.00 9.89 -6.03
N LEU A 76 0.22 8.63 -5.64
CA LEU A 76 -0.87 7.74 -5.28
C LEU A 76 -1.67 8.33 -4.11
N PRO A 77 -3.01 8.25 -4.14
CA PRO A 77 -3.88 8.83 -3.12
C PRO A 77 -3.93 7.97 -1.84
N VAL A 78 -2.78 7.44 -1.40
CA VAL A 78 -2.62 6.67 -0.16
C VAL A 78 -2.20 7.58 0.99
N ARG A 79 -2.43 7.15 2.24
CA ARG A 79 -1.94 7.86 3.42
C ARG A 79 -0.41 8.02 3.34
N LEU A 80 0.10 9.19 3.71
CA LEU A 80 1.52 9.45 3.80
C LEU A 80 2.10 8.78 5.05
N ALA A 81 3.32 8.26 4.95
CA ALA A 81 4.04 7.77 6.12
C ALA A 81 4.88 8.91 6.71
N TRP A 82 4.47 9.43 7.86
CA TRP A 82 5.22 10.40 8.64
C TRP A 82 6.21 9.69 9.56
N HIS A 83 7.46 10.15 9.56
CA HIS A 83 8.47 9.62 10.46
C HIS A 83 8.18 10.06 11.90
N PRO A 84 8.34 9.17 12.90
CA PRO A 84 7.98 9.49 14.29
C PRO A 84 8.83 10.61 14.90
N GLU A 85 10.15 10.63 14.62
CA GLU A 85 11.08 11.56 15.30
C GLU A 85 11.76 12.59 14.39
N ARG A 86 11.76 12.38 13.07
CA ARG A 86 12.52 13.18 12.11
C ARG A 86 11.57 13.92 11.18
N PRO A 87 12.02 15.03 10.56
CA PRO A 87 11.20 15.82 9.66
C PRO A 87 11.06 15.17 8.27
N LEU A 88 10.71 13.88 8.24
CA LEU A 88 10.61 13.07 7.05
C LEU A 88 9.17 12.64 6.83
N VAL A 89 8.74 12.69 5.57
CA VAL A 89 7.46 12.12 5.13
C VAL A 89 7.69 11.34 3.84
N ALA A 90 7.01 10.20 3.72
CA ALA A 90 7.12 9.33 2.57
C ALA A 90 5.77 9.08 1.91
N GLY A 91 5.82 8.71 0.64
CA GLY A 91 4.67 8.31 -0.14
C GLY A 91 5.08 7.50 -1.37
N LEU A 92 4.11 7.28 -2.25
CA LEU A 92 4.32 6.58 -3.52
C LEU A 92 3.96 7.47 -4.70
N VAL A 93 4.82 7.53 -5.70
CA VAL A 93 4.57 8.22 -6.97
C VAL A 93 4.43 7.20 -8.09
N VAL A 94 3.57 7.49 -9.08
CA VAL A 94 3.44 6.64 -10.27
C VAL A 94 4.31 7.20 -11.39
N ARG A 95 5.21 6.36 -11.94
CA ARG A 95 5.99 6.65 -13.14
C ARG A 95 5.99 5.41 -14.04
N ASP A 96 5.78 5.60 -15.34
CA ASP A 96 5.67 4.50 -16.30
C ASP A 96 4.71 3.38 -15.83
N ARG A 97 3.58 3.79 -15.21
CA ARG A 97 2.53 2.93 -14.61
C ARG A 97 2.95 2.13 -13.38
N ARG A 98 4.15 2.35 -12.84
CA ARG A 98 4.68 1.65 -11.67
C ARG A 98 4.73 2.59 -10.48
N ALA A 99 4.51 2.06 -9.28
CA ALA A 99 4.70 2.82 -8.06
C ALA A 99 6.18 2.85 -7.67
N HIS A 100 6.65 4.01 -7.22
CA HIS A 100 7.99 4.24 -6.73
C HIS A 100 7.93 4.99 -5.40
N PRO A 101 8.75 4.60 -4.39
CA PRO A 101 8.78 5.33 -3.15
C PRO A 101 9.46 6.68 -3.33
N TRP A 102 8.98 7.67 -2.58
CA TRP A 102 9.65 8.95 -2.41
C TRP A 102 9.67 9.33 -0.94
N VAL A 103 10.68 10.10 -0.57
CA VAL A 103 10.83 10.68 0.78
C VAL A 103 11.12 12.17 0.62
N ALA A 104 10.43 12.98 1.41
CA ALA A 104 10.67 14.40 1.54
C ALA A 104 11.18 14.72 2.94
N ASP A 105 12.26 15.50 3.01
CA ASP A 105 12.70 16.17 4.24
C ASP A 105 12.17 17.59 4.23
N TYR A 106 11.19 17.86 5.10
CA TYR A 106 10.52 19.16 5.15
C TYR A 106 11.28 20.20 5.99
N ALA A 107 12.33 19.82 6.71
CA ALA A 107 13.23 20.78 7.34
C ALA A 107 14.23 21.35 6.32
N THR A 108 14.74 20.51 5.41
CA THR A 108 15.67 20.93 4.34
C THR A 108 15.00 21.23 3.00
N GLN A 109 13.69 20.96 2.89
CA GLN A 109 12.90 21.11 1.67
C GLN A 109 13.47 20.33 0.48
N THR A 110 13.92 19.10 0.75
CA THR A 110 14.48 18.19 -0.26
C THR A 110 13.55 17.01 -0.50
N VAL A 111 13.52 16.53 -1.74
CA VAL A 111 12.74 15.34 -2.14
C VAL A 111 13.64 14.37 -2.87
N THR A 112 13.60 13.12 -2.44
CA THR A 112 14.29 12.00 -3.09
C THR A 112 13.24 11.02 -3.60
N VAL A 113 13.29 10.71 -4.89
CA VAL A 113 12.48 9.66 -5.51
C VAL A 113 13.38 8.47 -5.80
N PHE A 114 12.99 7.28 -5.35
CA PHE A 114 13.76 6.05 -5.53
C PHE A 114 13.30 5.33 -6.80
N ASP A 115 13.58 5.92 -7.96
CA ASP A 115 13.11 5.42 -9.28
C ASP A 115 13.59 4.00 -9.63
N GLN A 116 14.72 3.58 -9.06
CA GLN A 116 15.25 2.22 -9.26
C GLN A 116 14.47 1.18 -8.46
N MET A 117 13.66 1.61 -7.49
CA MET A 117 12.88 0.74 -6.62
C MET A 117 11.41 0.78 -7.02
N ARG A 118 10.91 -0.35 -7.53
CA ARG A 118 9.47 -0.52 -7.75
C ARG A 118 8.82 -0.92 -6.44
N ALA A 119 7.86 -0.13 -5.99
CA ALA A 119 6.97 -0.47 -4.90
C ALA A 119 5.72 -1.21 -5.42
N ALA A 120 5.12 -2.00 -4.55
CA ALA A 120 3.81 -2.58 -4.70
C ALA A 120 2.86 -1.92 -3.71
N THR A 121 1.56 -2.00 -3.97
CA THR A 121 0.53 -1.62 -2.99
C THR A 121 -0.11 -2.83 -2.33
N SER A 122 -0.06 -4.02 -2.95
CA SER A 122 -0.79 -5.21 -2.52
C SER A 122 -2.27 -4.87 -2.21
N HIS A 123 -2.87 -5.50 -1.20
CA HIS A 123 -4.15 -5.08 -0.62
C HIS A 123 -3.94 -4.05 0.51
N ALA A 124 -2.75 -3.46 0.62
CA ALA A 124 -2.32 -2.79 1.83
C ALA A 124 -2.80 -1.33 1.91
N TRP A 125 -3.37 -0.96 3.06
CA TRP A 125 -3.69 0.42 3.37
C TRP A 125 -3.28 0.79 4.81
N PRO A 126 -2.18 1.55 5.00
CA PRO A 126 -1.24 2.06 3.99
C PRO A 126 -0.27 0.99 3.46
N PRO A 127 0.36 1.19 2.28
CA PRO A 127 1.33 0.26 1.70
C PRO A 127 2.79 0.49 2.11
N HIS A 128 3.03 1.37 3.08
CA HIS A 128 4.36 1.72 3.59
C HIS A 128 4.25 2.29 5.02
N ALA A 129 5.30 2.14 5.81
CA ALA A 129 5.35 2.60 7.20
C ALA A 129 6.79 2.86 7.65
N TRP A 130 7.00 3.79 8.58
CA TRP A 130 8.27 3.97 9.25
C TRP A 130 8.37 3.05 10.45
N VAL A 131 9.48 2.31 10.56
CA VAL A 131 9.86 1.58 11.77
C VAL A 131 11.24 2.07 12.16
N ASP A 132 11.32 2.77 13.29
CA ASP A 132 12.47 3.57 13.68
C ASP A 132 12.91 4.51 12.53
N ASP A 133 14.17 4.43 12.10
CA ASP A 133 14.75 5.22 11.00
C ASP A 133 14.58 4.57 9.61
N ARG A 134 13.91 3.41 9.51
CA ARG A 134 13.77 2.66 8.26
C ARG A 134 12.39 2.80 7.67
N LEU A 135 12.33 3.15 6.38
CA LEU A 135 11.07 3.12 5.64
C LEU A 135 10.81 1.69 5.17
N VAL A 136 9.75 1.06 5.67
CA VAL A 136 9.28 -0.20 5.12
C VAL A 136 8.37 0.07 3.93
N ILE A 137 8.66 -0.59 2.82
CA ILE A 137 7.85 -0.60 1.60
C ILE A 137 7.49 -2.02 1.22
N LEU A 138 6.46 -2.19 0.40
CA LEU A 138 6.16 -3.46 -0.26
C LEU A 138 6.90 -3.52 -1.60
N LEU A 139 7.68 -4.57 -1.83
CA LEU A 139 8.28 -4.86 -3.14
C LEU A 139 7.42 -5.88 -3.87
N PRO A 140 7.12 -5.70 -5.17
CA PRO A 140 6.40 -6.71 -5.93
C PRO A 140 7.18 -8.03 -5.92
N SER A 141 6.45 -9.14 -5.95
CA SER A 141 7.06 -10.46 -6.18
C SER A 141 7.85 -10.44 -7.49
N PRO A 142 9.04 -11.07 -7.55
CA PRO A 142 9.65 -11.35 -8.84
C PRO A 142 8.64 -12.15 -9.68
N PRO A 143 8.54 -11.89 -10.99
CA PRO A 143 7.59 -12.60 -11.84
C PRO A 143 7.83 -14.10 -11.71
N ALA A 144 6.82 -14.84 -11.26
CA ALA A 144 6.90 -16.29 -11.19
C ALA A 144 7.19 -16.83 -12.60
N ALA A 145 8.03 -17.87 -12.69
CA ALA A 145 8.10 -18.65 -13.93
C ALA A 145 6.68 -19.09 -14.28
N LYS A 146 6.25 -18.89 -15.54
CA LYS A 146 4.88 -19.16 -15.99
C LYS A 146 4.53 -20.63 -15.79
N THR A 147 3.99 -20.97 -14.62
CA THR A 147 3.31 -22.23 -14.38
C THR A 147 1.84 -21.99 -14.70
N PRO A 148 1.22 -22.74 -15.62
CA PRO A 148 -0.20 -22.58 -15.91
C PRO A 148 -1.02 -22.72 -14.62
N PRO A 149 -2.05 -21.87 -14.42
CA PRO A 149 -2.84 -21.90 -13.19
C PRO A 149 -3.48 -23.28 -13.01
N ALA A 150 -3.31 -23.87 -11.83
CA ALA A 150 -4.09 -25.03 -11.43
C ALA A 150 -5.54 -24.55 -11.29
N HIS A 151 -6.46 -25.13 -12.07
CA HIS A 151 -7.87 -24.78 -12.03
C HIS A 151 -8.40 -24.87 -10.58
N GLY A 152 -9.06 -23.82 -10.12
CA GLY A 152 -9.51 -23.68 -8.73
C GLY A 152 -10.41 -24.82 -8.24
N ASN A 153 -10.52 -24.96 -6.91
CA ASN A 153 -11.29 -26.01 -6.28
C ASN A 153 -12.78 -25.92 -6.67
N PRO A 154 -13.43 -27.03 -7.04
CA PRO A 154 -14.86 -27.03 -7.33
C PRO A 154 -15.65 -26.75 -6.05
N VAL A 155 -16.48 -25.71 -6.06
CA VAL A 155 -17.50 -25.49 -5.03
C VAL A 155 -18.81 -26.04 -5.55
N ALA A 156 -19.32 -27.10 -4.91
CA ALA A 156 -20.65 -27.65 -5.20
C ALA A 156 -21.70 -26.85 -4.41
N LEU A 157 -22.46 -26.00 -5.10
CA LEU A 157 -23.65 -25.37 -4.56
C LEU A 157 -24.87 -26.24 -4.93
N GLU A 158 -25.71 -26.55 -3.95
CA GLU A 158 -26.91 -27.35 -4.17
C GLU A 158 -27.85 -26.61 -5.14
N ALA A 159 -28.06 -27.20 -6.31
CA ALA A 159 -28.72 -26.54 -7.43
C ALA A 159 -30.24 -26.49 -7.24
N THR A 160 -30.71 -25.44 -6.58
CA THR A 160 -32.04 -24.87 -6.82
C THR A 160 -31.88 -23.57 -7.61
N GLY A 161 -31.29 -23.66 -8.81
CA GLY A 161 -30.96 -22.52 -9.66
C GLY A 161 -30.34 -22.95 -10.99
N PRO A 162 -30.12 -22.02 -11.94
CA PRO A 162 -29.69 -22.33 -13.30
C PRO A 162 -28.39 -23.14 -13.29
N MET A 163 -28.43 -24.33 -13.89
CA MET A 163 -27.39 -25.36 -13.85
C MET A 163 -26.04 -24.91 -14.46
N TYR A 164 -25.21 -24.18 -13.73
CA TYR A 164 -23.80 -23.96 -14.09
C TYR A 164 -22.87 -24.04 -12.88
N VAL A 165 -21.69 -24.63 -13.09
CA VAL A 165 -20.58 -24.68 -12.15
C VAL A 165 -19.68 -23.48 -12.42
N LYS A 166 -19.42 -22.64 -11.39
CA LYS A 166 -18.48 -21.50 -11.49
C LYS A 166 -17.20 -21.86 -10.73
N PHE A 167 -16.06 -21.82 -11.41
CA PHE A 167 -14.75 -21.87 -10.77
C PHE A 167 -14.37 -20.47 -10.31
N LEU A 168 -14.17 -20.30 -9.00
CA LEU A 168 -13.72 -19.04 -8.45
C LEU A 168 -12.18 -19.03 -8.39
N PRO A 169 -11.53 -17.92 -8.79
CA PRO A 169 -10.10 -17.75 -8.61
C PRO A 169 -9.66 -17.99 -7.16
N THR A 170 -8.50 -18.60 -6.99
CA THR A 170 -7.89 -19.04 -5.73
C THR A 170 -6.92 -17.99 -5.15
N LEU A 171 -6.51 -18.16 -3.88
CA LEU A 171 -5.50 -17.30 -3.26
C LEU A 171 -4.14 -17.35 -3.99
N PRO A 172 -3.61 -18.51 -4.45
CA PRO A 172 -2.42 -18.54 -5.30
C PRO A 172 -2.53 -17.71 -6.58
N GLU A 173 -3.71 -17.69 -7.22
CA GLU A 173 -3.94 -16.84 -8.40
C GLU A 173 -3.94 -15.34 -8.04
N LEU A 174 -4.46 -14.96 -6.86
CA LEU A 174 -4.35 -13.59 -6.36
C LEU A 174 -2.90 -13.22 -6.03
N ALA A 175 -2.18 -14.12 -5.35
CA ALA A 175 -0.79 -13.94 -4.98
C ALA A 175 0.09 -13.73 -6.21
N ALA A 176 -0.16 -14.44 -7.31
CA ALA A 176 0.54 -14.22 -8.58
C ALA A 176 0.36 -12.79 -9.14
N LEU A 177 -0.71 -12.09 -8.77
CA LEU A 177 -1.00 -10.72 -9.22
C LEU A 177 -0.48 -9.65 -8.25
N ILE A 178 -0.66 -9.85 -6.94
CA ILE A 178 -0.48 -8.79 -5.92
C ILE A 178 0.39 -9.17 -4.73
N ALA A 179 0.98 -10.38 -4.71
CA ALA A 179 1.88 -10.72 -3.62
C ALA A 179 3.09 -9.80 -3.63
N ALA A 180 3.45 -9.32 -2.44
CA ALA A 180 4.53 -8.40 -2.24
C ALA A 180 5.36 -8.83 -1.03
N ARG A 181 6.64 -8.45 -1.04
CA ARG A 181 7.58 -8.65 0.05
C ARG A 181 7.74 -7.34 0.81
N PRO A 182 7.36 -7.25 2.08
CA PRO A 182 7.80 -6.17 2.95
C PRO A 182 9.33 -6.09 2.92
N ALA A 183 9.86 -4.88 2.76
CA ALA A 183 11.29 -4.64 2.69
C ALA A 183 11.63 -3.33 3.38
N ALA A 184 12.71 -3.32 4.15
CA ALA A 184 13.25 -2.11 4.74
C ALA A 184 14.15 -1.40 3.72
N LEU A 185 13.77 -0.18 3.33
CA LEU A 185 14.51 0.69 2.42
C LEU A 185 15.56 1.48 3.21
N ASP A 186 16.82 1.38 2.79
CA ASP A 186 17.90 2.26 3.21
C ASP A 186 17.86 3.53 2.36
N LEU A 187 17.58 4.66 3.02
CA LEU A 187 17.45 5.96 2.37
C LEU A 187 18.76 6.50 1.78
N VAL A 188 19.90 6.05 2.29
CA VAL A 188 21.23 6.50 1.86
C VAL A 188 21.64 5.77 0.59
N THR A 189 21.48 4.44 0.59
CA THR A 189 21.91 3.60 -0.54
C THR A 189 20.81 3.41 -1.59
N GLY A 190 19.56 3.68 -1.24
CA GLY A 190 18.39 3.39 -2.07
C GLY A 190 18.15 1.88 -2.28
N GLN A 191 18.82 1.02 -1.52
CA GLN A 191 18.62 -0.43 -1.54
C GLN A 191 17.58 -0.85 -0.52
N ALA A 192 16.91 -1.98 -0.76
CA ALA A 192 15.96 -2.55 0.19
C ALA A 192 16.27 -4.00 0.55
N ILE A 193 16.11 -4.33 1.83
CA ILE A 193 16.30 -5.67 2.37
C ILE A 193 14.93 -6.29 2.62
N GLY A 194 14.65 -7.41 1.95
CA GLY A 194 13.40 -8.15 2.12
C GLY A 194 13.29 -8.74 3.53
N LEU A 195 12.12 -8.59 4.15
CA LEU A 195 11.85 -8.98 5.52
C LEU A 195 11.09 -10.32 5.62
N THR A 196 10.31 -10.65 4.59
CA THR A 196 9.57 -11.92 4.48
C THR A 196 9.56 -12.44 3.05
N ASP A 197 9.10 -13.68 2.88
CA ASP A 197 8.62 -14.18 1.60
C ASP A 197 7.43 -13.36 1.08
N PRO A 198 7.08 -13.45 -0.21
CA PRO A 198 5.96 -12.69 -0.74
C PRO A 198 4.61 -13.10 -0.15
N LEU A 199 3.83 -12.11 0.26
CA LEU A 199 2.53 -12.26 0.89
C LEU A 199 1.51 -11.34 0.22
N VAL A 200 0.22 -11.70 0.27
CA VAL A 200 -0.86 -10.75 -0.02
C VAL A 200 -1.12 -9.96 1.25
N VAL A 201 -0.63 -8.72 1.30
CA VAL A 201 -0.62 -7.89 2.51
C VAL A 201 -1.84 -6.97 2.51
N ARG A 202 -2.59 -6.93 3.62
CA ARG A 202 -3.74 -6.03 3.85
C ARG A 202 -3.38 -4.81 4.69
N ARG A 203 -2.44 -4.96 5.61
CA ARG A 203 -2.09 -3.90 6.55
C ARG A 203 -0.63 -3.97 6.96
N LEU A 204 -0.05 -2.80 7.14
CA LEU A 204 1.28 -2.57 7.70
C LEU A 204 1.13 -1.58 8.85
N ALA A 205 1.82 -1.83 9.96
CA ALA A 205 1.93 -0.86 11.05
C ALA A 205 3.28 -1.02 11.77
N ALA A 206 3.80 0.06 12.32
CA ALA A 206 4.95 0.01 13.21
C ALA A 206 4.50 -0.36 14.63
N MET A 207 5.28 -1.19 15.32
CA MET A 207 5.03 -1.62 16.70
C MET A 207 6.37 -1.82 17.42
N ASP A 208 6.70 -0.97 18.39
CA ASP A 208 7.88 -1.11 19.28
C ASP A 208 9.19 -1.54 18.57
N GLY A 209 9.56 -0.83 17.49
CA GLY A 209 10.78 -1.13 16.70
C GLY A 209 10.64 -2.31 15.73
N GLU A 210 9.43 -2.85 15.58
CA GLU A 210 9.11 -3.94 14.68
C GLU A 210 7.98 -3.57 13.72
N LEU A 211 7.83 -4.40 12.68
CA LEU A 211 6.77 -4.27 11.69
C LEU A 211 5.68 -5.29 11.96
N TYR A 212 4.47 -4.81 12.22
CA TYR A 212 3.24 -5.60 12.20
C TYR A 212 2.67 -5.68 10.78
N LEU A 213 2.20 -6.88 10.42
CA LEU A 213 1.65 -7.22 9.10
C LEU A 213 0.36 -8.03 9.27
N GLU A 214 -0.69 -7.64 8.51
CA GLU A 214 -1.83 -8.52 8.23
C GLU A 214 -1.73 -9.06 6.81
N TYR A 215 -1.87 -10.36 6.63
CA TYR A 215 -1.72 -11.03 5.34
C TYR A 215 -2.78 -12.12 5.11
N ALA A 216 -3.02 -12.46 3.85
CA ALA A 216 -3.98 -13.49 3.49
C ALA A 216 -3.41 -14.90 3.68
N GLU A 217 -4.22 -15.78 4.27
CA GLU A 217 -3.97 -17.22 4.36
C GLU A 217 -5.08 -18.02 3.68
N ASP A 218 -4.75 -19.25 3.31
CA ASP A 218 -5.74 -20.26 2.91
C ASP A 218 -6.46 -20.78 4.18
N GLY A 219 -7.71 -20.37 4.37
CA GLY A 219 -8.55 -20.77 5.49
C GLY A 219 -10.00 -20.98 5.05
N PRO A 220 -10.88 -21.52 5.93
CA PRO A 220 -12.29 -21.69 5.60
C PRO A 220 -12.88 -20.32 5.25
N ALA A 221 -13.27 -20.19 3.98
CA ALA A 221 -13.62 -18.94 3.34
C ALA A 221 -14.61 -18.12 4.19
N SER A 222 -14.20 -16.91 4.60
CA SER A 222 -15.16 -15.82 4.84
C SER A 222 -15.97 -15.57 3.55
N GLU A 223 -17.06 -14.82 3.59
CA GLU A 223 -17.89 -14.57 2.39
C GLU A 223 -17.11 -13.98 1.18
N GLY A 224 -15.93 -13.35 1.40
CA GLY A 224 -15.02 -12.90 0.35
C GLY A 224 -13.93 -13.91 -0.07
N GLY A 225 -13.85 -15.04 0.64
CA GLY A 225 -12.90 -16.14 0.48
C GLY A 225 -11.43 -15.75 0.59
N LEU A 226 -11.14 -14.83 1.50
CA LEU A 226 -9.81 -14.57 2.08
C LEU A 226 -9.94 -14.66 3.61
N SER A 227 -9.04 -15.38 4.26
CA SER A 227 -8.82 -15.29 5.70
C SER A 227 -7.57 -14.48 5.97
N TRP A 228 -7.58 -13.69 7.05
CA TRP A 228 -6.48 -12.79 7.40
C TRP A 228 -5.78 -13.28 8.66
N SER A 229 -4.46 -13.34 8.59
CA SER A 229 -3.57 -13.68 9.71
C SER A 229 -2.60 -12.54 9.97
N SER A 230 -1.99 -12.56 11.15
CA SER A 230 -1.16 -11.45 11.65
C SER A 230 0.22 -11.94 12.06
N LEU A 231 1.25 -11.16 11.72
CA LEU A 231 2.63 -11.45 12.10
C LEU A 231 3.42 -10.18 12.45
N VAL A 232 4.48 -10.32 13.23
CA VAL A 232 5.48 -9.28 13.50
C VAL A 232 6.83 -9.70 12.93
N VAL A 233 7.56 -8.75 12.37
CA VAL A 233 8.87 -8.93 11.76
C VAL A 233 9.85 -7.88 12.25
N SER A 234 11.07 -8.31 12.57
CA SER A 234 12.17 -7.38 12.84
C SER A 234 12.62 -6.71 11.55
N VAL A 235 12.71 -5.39 11.55
CA VAL A 235 13.13 -4.59 10.37
C VAL A 235 14.63 -4.65 10.09
N ASP A 236 15.39 -5.26 10.99
CA ASP A 236 16.80 -5.56 10.82
C ASP A 236 17.05 -6.87 10.07
N GLY A 237 15.99 -7.66 9.85
CA GLY A 237 16.07 -8.98 9.22
C GLY A 237 16.76 -10.04 10.08
N SER A 238 17.03 -9.75 11.36
CA SER A 238 17.78 -10.60 12.28
C SER A 238 16.93 -11.67 12.98
N GLY A 239 15.60 -11.61 12.82
CA GLY A 239 14.64 -12.51 13.48
C GLY A 239 13.67 -13.16 12.50
N SER A 240 13.21 -14.37 12.84
CA SER A 240 12.11 -15.02 12.10
C SER A 240 10.78 -14.31 12.37
N PRO A 241 9.90 -14.17 11.35
CA PRO A 241 8.54 -13.67 11.56
C PRO A 241 7.81 -14.46 12.64
N ARG A 242 7.05 -13.76 13.50
CA ARG A 242 6.30 -14.39 14.61
C ARG A 242 4.81 -14.08 14.53
N PRO A 243 3.92 -15.05 14.78
CA PRO A 243 2.48 -14.81 14.76
C PRO A 243 2.04 -13.93 15.94
N VAL A 244 0.96 -13.19 15.74
CA VAL A 244 0.35 -12.31 16.75
C VAL A 244 -0.96 -12.89 17.24
N ALA A 245 -1.15 -12.97 18.55
CA ALA A 245 -2.39 -13.46 19.15
C ALA A 245 -3.52 -12.40 19.15
N GLU A 246 -3.17 -11.11 19.21
CA GLU A 246 -4.12 -10.00 19.27
C GLU A 246 -3.62 -8.82 18.42
N ALA A 247 -4.41 -8.41 17.43
CA ALA A 247 -4.05 -7.32 16.53
C ALA A 247 -3.97 -5.98 17.28
N PRO A 248 -2.95 -5.14 16.99
CA PRO A 248 -2.90 -3.78 17.54
C PRO A 248 -4.15 -3.00 17.12
N HIS A 249 -4.73 -2.27 18.08
CA HIS A 249 -5.91 -1.46 17.86
C HIS A 249 -5.73 -0.55 16.64
N GLU A 250 -6.75 -0.50 15.77
CA GLU A 250 -6.81 0.49 14.71
C GLU A 250 -6.73 1.88 15.32
N PRO A 251 -5.83 2.78 14.85
CA PRO A 251 -6.20 4.18 14.90
C PRO A 251 -7.48 4.30 14.06
N ALA A 252 -8.55 4.78 14.69
CA ALA A 252 -9.88 4.86 14.07
C ALA A 252 -9.78 5.30 12.60
N LEU A 253 -10.43 4.54 11.71
CA LEU A 253 -10.75 4.95 10.34
C LEU A 253 -11.38 6.34 10.42
N TRP A 254 -10.60 7.38 10.13
CA TRP A 254 -11.11 8.73 10.15
C TRP A 254 -11.80 8.99 8.82
N GLU A 255 -13.06 9.42 8.90
CA GLU A 255 -13.75 10.07 7.82
C GLU A 255 -12.91 11.26 7.36
N ALA A 256 -12.64 11.35 6.06
CA ALA A 256 -11.94 12.49 5.48
C ALA A 256 -12.68 13.78 5.88
N THR A 257 -12.15 14.54 6.83
CA THR A 257 -12.76 15.81 7.22
C THR A 257 -12.56 16.78 6.05
N PRO A 258 -13.64 17.18 5.34
CA PRO A 258 -13.49 18.14 4.25
C PRO A 258 -13.00 19.47 4.84
N VAL A 259 -11.96 20.04 4.23
CA VAL A 259 -11.53 21.41 4.56
C VAL A 259 -12.51 22.36 3.87
N PRO A 260 -13.20 23.27 4.59
CA PRO A 260 -14.03 24.27 3.95
C PRO A 260 -13.16 25.19 3.07
N GLY A 261 -13.60 25.38 1.83
CA GLY A 261 -12.95 26.25 0.84
C GLY A 261 -13.16 27.73 1.08
#